data_AF-A0A6J8CKC2-F1
#
_entry.id   AF-A0A6J8CKC2-F1
#
_cell.length_a   1.000
_cell.length_b   1.000
_cell.length_c   1.000
_cell.angle_alpha   90.00
_cell.angle_beta   90.00
_cell.angle_gamma   90.00
#
_symmetry.space_group_name_H-M   'P 1'
#
loop_
_entity.id
_entity.type
_entity.pdbx_description
1 polymer ?
#
loop_
_entity_poly.entity_id
_entity_poly.type
_entity_poly.pdbx_seq_one_letter_code
_entity_poly.pdbx_strand_id
1 'polypeptide(L)'
;MESWKCTLHQDGSYSVKYRPICHKCNDISRANGFDGLDLDWEYPANRGSPKEDKQKFTQLVKTLRTKYDNEVLTLGRSCHLLTAAVAAGNTTIESAYEIDKIAQDFAIKMWLNGGIPKHKLILGMAAYLRSFKLRNTAETGFGVPTIGASTAGT
;
A
#
# COMPACT_ATOMS: atom_id res chain seq x y z
N MET A 1 -30.49 -3.51 10.42
CA MET A 1 -30.10 -2.41 9.51
C MET A 1 -29.64 -1.26 10.39
N GLU A 2 -28.35 -1.16 10.65
CA GLU A 2 -27.78 -0.08 11.47
C GLU A 2 -26.89 0.80 10.59
N SER A 3 -27.18 2.09 10.60
CA SER A 3 -26.60 3.12 9.76
C SER A 3 -25.37 3.78 10.41
N TRP A 4 -24.32 3.92 9.61
CA TRP A 4 -23.19 4.85 9.63
C TRP A 4 -23.14 5.95 10.71
N LYS A 5 -21.99 6.07 11.39
CA LYS A 5 -21.53 7.35 12.00
C LYS A 5 -20.03 7.54 11.81
N CYS A 6 -19.65 8.65 11.17
CA CYS A 6 -18.33 9.25 11.27
C CYS A 6 -18.37 10.20 12.47
N THR A 7 -17.49 10.04 13.45
CA THR A 7 -17.44 10.91 14.63
C THR A 7 -16.32 11.93 14.44
N LEU A 8 -16.70 13.19 14.28
CA LEU A 8 -15.81 14.33 14.42
C LEU A 8 -15.65 14.60 15.92
N HIS A 9 -14.42 14.55 16.41
CA HIS A 9 -14.12 14.92 17.78
C HIS A 9 -14.05 16.44 17.88
N GLN A 10 -14.31 16.96 19.08
CA GLN A 10 -14.35 18.41 19.32
C GLN A 10 -13.01 19.12 19.06
N ASP A 11 -11.92 18.37 18.94
CA ASP A 11 -10.57 18.83 18.61
C ASP A 11 -10.29 18.86 17.09
N GLY A 12 -11.28 18.54 16.25
CA GLY A 12 -11.14 18.48 14.79
C GLY A 12 -10.52 17.18 14.27
N SER A 13 -10.20 16.23 15.15
CA SER A 13 -9.76 14.90 14.75
C SER A 13 -10.96 14.02 14.32
N TYR A 14 -10.71 13.09 13.41
CA TYR A 14 -11.69 12.09 12.99
C TYR A 14 -11.21 10.70 13.42
N SER A 15 -12.10 9.86 13.95
CA SER A 15 -11.80 8.45 14.17
C SER A 15 -12.58 7.56 13.20
N VAL A 16 -11.85 6.89 12.32
CA VAL A 16 -12.38 5.81 11.49
C VAL A 16 -12.01 4.51 12.19
N LYS A 17 -13.00 3.75 12.65
CA LYS A 17 -12.73 2.34 13.01
C LYS A 17 -12.22 1.65 11.74
N TYR A 18 -11.20 0.81 11.81
CA TYR A 18 -10.63 0.16 10.61
C TYR A 18 -11.53 -0.93 10.00
N ARG A 19 -12.38 -1.58 10.81
CA ARG A 19 -13.31 -2.63 10.37
C ARG A 19 -14.23 -2.23 9.19
N PRO A 20 -14.89 -1.05 9.16
CA PRO A 20 -15.84 -0.67 8.11
C PRO A 20 -15.23 -0.43 6.72
N ILE A 21 -13.95 -0.05 6.62
CA ILE A 21 -13.28 0.18 5.31
C ILE A 21 -13.15 -1.14 4.55
N CYS A 22 -12.71 -2.21 5.21
CA CYS A 22 -12.52 -3.52 4.57
C CYS A 22 -13.82 -4.08 3.99
N HIS A 23 -14.94 -3.93 4.71
CA HIS A 23 -16.24 -4.42 4.26
C HIS A 23 -16.74 -3.61 3.06
N LYS A 24 -16.70 -2.27 3.14
CA LYS A 24 -17.23 -1.42 2.07
C LYS A 24 -16.41 -1.52 0.79
N CYS A 25 -15.09 -1.55 0.88
CA CYS A 25 -14.22 -1.70 -0.30
C CYS A 25 -14.43 -3.05 -0.99
N ASN A 26 -14.57 -4.14 -0.23
CA ASN A 26 -14.92 -5.44 -0.80
C ASN A 26 -16.28 -5.41 -1.50
N ASP A 27 -17.29 -4.85 -0.85
CA ASP A 27 -18.66 -4.86 -1.39
C ASP A 27 -18.74 -4.00 -2.66
N ILE A 28 -18.02 -2.87 -2.71
CA ILE A 28 -17.87 -2.05 -3.92
C ILE A 28 -17.12 -2.83 -5.00
N SER A 29 -15.99 -3.47 -4.67
CA SER A 29 -15.20 -4.25 -5.64
C SER A 29 -16.07 -5.32 -6.30
N ARG A 30 -16.80 -6.09 -5.48
CA ARG A 30 -17.74 -7.12 -5.95
C ARG A 30 -18.90 -6.54 -6.76
N ALA A 31 -19.53 -5.47 -6.29
CA ALA A 31 -20.69 -4.87 -6.96
C ALA A 31 -20.34 -4.31 -8.35
N ASN A 32 -19.07 -3.95 -8.58
CA ASN A 32 -18.59 -3.43 -9.85
C ASN A 32 -17.87 -4.49 -10.69
N GLY A 33 -17.90 -5.77 -10.29
CA GLY A 33 -17.34 -6.87 -11.08
C GLY A 33 -15.81 -6.91 -11.14
N PHE A 34 -15.11 -6.28 -10.19
CA PHE A 34 -13.66 -6.41 -10.08
C PHE A 34 -13.27 -7.80 -9.57
N ASP A 35 -12.07 -8.26 -9.93
CA ASP A 35 -11.55 -9.58 -9.53
C ASP A 35 -10.75 -9.55 -8.21
N GLY A 36 -10.53 -8.36 -7.65
CA GLY A 36 -9.72 -8.19 -6.45
C GLY A 36 -9.62 -6.76 -5.93
N LEU A 37 -8.69 -6.57 -5.00
CA LEU A 37 -8.38 -5.30 -4.37
C LEU A 37 -6.86 -5.12 -4.27
N ASP A 38 -6.38 -3.93 -4.62
CA ASP A 38 -4.98 -3.51 -4.45
C ASP A 38 -4.87 -2.48 -3.33
N LEU A 39 -3.90 -2.66 -2.43
CA LEU A 39 -3.70 -1.81 -1.26
C LEU A 39 -2.49 -0.88 -1.45
N ASP A 40 -2.77 0.39 -1.76
CA ASP A 40 -1.75 1.39 -2.09
C ASP A 40 -1.61 2.47 -1.00
N TRP A 41 -1.28 2.05 0.23
CA TRP A 41 -1.00 2.99 1.31
C TRP A 41 0.46 3.43 1.29
N GLU A 42 0.69 4.74 1.06
CA GLU A 42 2.02 5.38 1.10
C GLU A 42 2.27 6.28 2.32
N TYR A 43 2.86 5.81 3.42
CA TYR A 43 3.04 4.43 3.82
C TYR A 43 2.60 4.31 5.29
N PRO A 44 2.18 3.13 5.77
CA PRO A 44 1.91 2.93 7.19
C PRO A 44 3.11 3.38 8.05
N ALA A 45 2.84 3.99 9.20
CA ALA A 45 3.85 4.54 10.12
C ALA A 45 4.81 5.61 9.53
N ASN A 46 4.50 6.15 8.34
CA ASN A 46 5.29 7.15 7.63
C ASN A 46 4.40 8.31 7.14
N ARG A 47 5.00 9.44 6.77
CA ARG A 47 4.29 10.60 6.16
C ARG A 47 3.09 11.11 6.99
N GLY A 48 3.20 11.07 8.32
CA GLY A 48 2.14 11.48 9.25
C GLY A 48 1.24 10.35 9.75
N SER A 49 1.36 9.13 9.21
CA SER A 49 0.73 7.93 9.78
C SER A 49 1.40 7.55 11.11
N PRO A 50 0.63 7.32 12.19
CA PRO A 50 1.14 6.89 13.49
C PRO A 50 1.89 5.55 13.44
N LYS A 51 2.81 5.32 14.38
CA LYS A 51 3.65 4.11 14.41
C LYS A 51 2.83 2.82 14.52
N GLU A 52 1.68 2.87 15.18
CA GLU A 52 0.81 1.71 15.39
C GLU A 52 0.17 1.23 14.07
N ASP A 53 0.19 2.05 13.02
CA ASP A 53 -0.35 1.69 11.72
C ASP A 53 0.45 0.59 11.03
N LYS A 54 1.71 0.36 11.46
CA LYS A 54 2.47 -0.84 11.08
C LYS A 54 1.69 -2.12 11.38
N GLN A 55 1.21 -2.26 12.62
CA GLN A 55 0.43 -3.44 13.05
C GLN A 55 -0.99 -3.42 12.48
N LYS A 56 -1.60 -2.24 12.32
CA LYS A 56 -2.94 -2.13 11.73
C LYS A 56 -2.95 -2.52 10.26
N PHE A 57 -1.89 -2.22 9.51
CA PHE A 57 -1.74 -2.68 8.13
C PHE A 57 -1.70 -4.21 8.07
N THR A 58 -0.94 -4.87 8.95
CA THR A 58 -0.95 -6.33 9.08
C THR A 58 -2.34 -6.87 9.39
N GLN A 59 -3.05 -6.24 10.32
CA GLN A 59 -4.40 -6.65 10.70
C GLN A 59 -5.39 -6.47 9.54
N LEU A 60 -5.26 -5.39 8.77
CA LEU A 60 -6.05 -5.12 7.57
C LEU A 60 -5.88 -6.23 6.53
N VAL A 61 -4.64 -6.56 6.15
CA VAL A 61 -4.33 -7.61 5.18
C VAL A 61 -4.89 -8.97 5.63
N LYS A 62 -4.65 -9.35 6.89
CA LYS A 62 -5.17 -10.62 7.44
C LYS A 62 -6.70 -10.67 7.45
N THR A 63 -7.35 -9.57 7.83
CA THR A 63 -8.81 -9.50 7.88
C THR A 63 -9.43 -9.65 6.48
N LEU A 64 -8.85 -9.01 5.47
CA LEU A 64 -9.31 -9.12 4.08
C LEU A 64 -9.11 -10.53 3.54
N ARG A 65 -7.93 -11.15 3.74
CA ARG A 65 -7.66 -12.54 3.33
C ARG A 65 -8.65 -13.52 3.94
N THR A 66 -8.84 -13.47 5.27
CA THR A 66 -9.81 -14.32 5.98
C THR A 66 -11.22 -14.12 5.46
N LYS A 67 -11.62 -12.88 5.15
CA LYS A 67 -12.95 -12.61 4.57
C LYS A 67 -13.10 -13.26 3.19
N TYR A 68 -12.09 -13.15 2.33
CA TYR A 68 -12.13 -13.76 1.00
C TYR A 68 -12.15 -15.28 1.07
N ASP A 69 -11.35 -15.88 1.96
CA ASP A 69 -11.37 -17.33 2.20
C ASP A 69 -12.74 -17.80 2.69
N ASN A 70 -13.34 -17.09 3.64
CA ASN A 70 -14.68 -17.40 4.11
C ASN A 70 -15.74 -17.26 3.00
N GLU A 71 -15.66 -16.25 2.14
CA GLU A 71 -16.59 -16.12 1.01
C GLU A 71 -16.49 -17.29 0.03
N VAL A 72 -15.27 -17.77 -0.26
CA VAL A 72 -15.07 -18.95 -1.09
C VAL A 72 -15.71 -20.18 -0.44
N LEU A 73 -15.43 -20.41 0.85
CA LEU A 73 -15.92 -21.58 1.58
C LEU A 73 -17.44 -21.58 1.79
N THR A 74 -18.03 -20.40 2.06
CA THR A 74 -19.44 -20.30 2.47
C THR A 74 -20.39 -19.99 1.33
N LEU A 75 -19.94 -19.24 0.32
CA LEU A 75 -20.79 -18.78 -0.79
C LEU A 75 -20.40 -19.41 -2.13
N GLY A 76 -19.35 -20.22 -2.18
CA GLY A 76 -18.84 -20.80 -3.43
C GLY A 76 -18.36 -19.75 -4.43
N ARG A 77 -18.04 -18.54 -3.98
CA ARG A 77 -17.57 -17.45 -4.84
C ARG A 77 -16.15 -17.71 -5.32
N SER A 78 -15.81 -17.10 -6.46
CA SER A 78 -14.41 -17.00 -6.88
C SER A 78 -13.58 -16.25 -5.83
N CYS A 79 -12.38 -16.76 -5.58
CA CYS A 79 -11.41 -16.13 -4.68
C CYS A 79 -11.03 -14.76 -5.23
N HIS A 80 -11.28 -13.69 -4.47
CA HIS A 80 -10.80 -12.35 -4.83
C HIS A 80 -9.29 -12.28 -4.66
N LEU A 81 -8.63 -11.63 -5.62
CA LEU A 81 -7.22 -11.29 -5.52
C LEU A 81 -7.02 -10.19 -4.47
N LEU A 82 -5.90 -10.25 -3.76
CA LEU A 82 -5.48 -9.22 -2.82
C LEU A 82 -4.01 -8.92 -3.10
N THR A 83 -3.71 -7.69 -3.49
CA THR A 83 -2.35 -7.20 -3.77
C THR A 83 -2.07 -5.93 -2.98
N ALA A 84 -0.82 -5.47 -2.98
CA ALA A 84 -0.44 -4.19 -2.38
C ALA A 84 0.77 -3.57 -3.10
N ALA A 85 0.72 -2.28 -3.41
CA ALA A 85 1.91 -1.49 -3.74
C ALA A 85 2.68 -1.12 -2.46
N VAL A 86 3.93 -1.55 -2.36
CA VAL A 86 4.75 -1.40 -1.15
C VAL A 86 6.01 -0.58 -1.41
N ALA A 87 6.54 0.03 -0.34
CA ALA A 87 7.78 0.81 -0.42
C ALA A 87 8.98 -0.05 -0.84
N ALA A 88 9.92 0.57 -1.57
CA ALA A 88 11.21 -0.03 -1.92
C ALA A 88 12.38 0.40 -1.00
N GLY A 89 12.21 1.49 -0.22
CA GLY A 89 13.26 2.03 0.65
C GLY A 89 13.36 1.29 1.98
N ASN A 90 14.58 0.92 2.41
CA ASN A 90 14.80 0.11 3.61
C ASN A 90 14.15 0.68 4.88
N THR A 91 14.39 1.96 5.17
CA THR A 91 13.85 2.65 6.35
C THR A 91 12.32 2.65 6.39
N THR A 92 11.67 2.82 5.24
CA THR A 92 10.21 2.73 5.15
C THR A 92 9.75 1.28 5.32
N ILE A 93 10.44 0.32 4.72
CA ILE A 93 10.09 -1.11 4.86
C ILE A 93 10.12 -1.54 6.33
N GLU A 94 11.21 -1.24 7.04
CA GLU A 94 11.39 -1.61 8.45
C GLU A 94 10.36 -0.97 9.38
N SER A 95 9.95 0.27 9.08
CA SER A 95 8.97 1.01 9.90
C SER A 95 7.52 0.71 9.55
N ALA A 96 7.20 0.39 8.29
CA ALA A 96 5.83 0.29 7.81
C ALA A 96 5.26 -1.13 7.81
N TYR A 97 6.10 -2.17 7.69
CA TYR A 97 5.62 -3.51 7.38
C TYR A 97 6.15 -4.58 8.35
N GLU A 98 5.26 -5.47 8.82
CA GLU A 98 5.64 -6.72 9.50
C GLU A 98 5.77 -7.81 8.43
N ILE A 99 6.87 -7.77 7.68
CA ILE A 99 7.11 -8.64 6.50
C ILE A 99 6.87 -10.11 6.83
N ASP A 100 7.40 -10.59 7.95
CA ASP A 100 7.20 -11.97 8.42
C ASP A 100 5.72 -12.36 8.63
N LYS A 101 4.84 -11.39 8.89
CA LYS A 101 3.41 -11.60 9.21
C LYS A 101 2.48 -11.35 8.04
N ILE A 102 2.83 -10.45 7.11
CA ILE A 102 2.04 -10.16 5.90
C ILE A 102 2.54 -10.96 4.70
N ALA A 103 3.82 -11.35 4.73
CA ALA A 103 4.52 -11.83 3.58
C ALA A 103 4.78 -13.34 3.67
N GLN A 104 3.70 -14.09 3.47
CA GLN A 104 3.78 -15.23 2.56
C GLN A 104 3.72 -14.77 1.07
N ASP A 105 3.77 -13.45 0.82
CA ASP A 105 3.44 -12.73 -0.43
C ASP A 105 4.17 -11.33 -0.48
N PHE A 106 5.06 -11.09 -1.47
CA PHE A 106 5.67 -9.82 -2.04
C PHE A 106 7.02 -9.10 -1.58
N ALA A 107 8.11 -9.17 -2.42
CA ALA A 107 9.34 -8.28 -2.71
C ALA A 107 10.86 -8.80 -2.63
N ILE A 108 11.86 -8.26 -3.42
CA ILE A 108 12.92 -9.11 -4.13
C ILE A 108 14.25 -9.46 -3.43
N LYS A 109 14.81 -8.73 -2.46
CA LYS A 109 16.07 -9.18 -1.81
C LYS A 109 15.99 -9.07 -0.31
N MET A 110 15.56 -7.90 0.16
CA MET A 110 15.16 -7.73 1.54
C MET A 110 13.92 -8.55 1.87
N TRP A 111 12.91 -8.53 1.00
CA TRP A 111 11.74 -9.34 1.29
C TRP A 111 11.91 -10.84 0.95
N LEU A 112 12.79 -11.21 0.01
CA LEU A 112 13.22 -12.61 -0.13
C LEU A 112 13.93 -13.10 1.14
N ASN A 113 14.87 -12.32 1.68
CA ASN A 113 15.54 -12.65 2.94
C ASN A 113 14.58 -12.61 4.15
N GLY A 114 13.51 -11.83 4.06
CA GLY A 114 12.40 -11.81 5.01
C GLY A 114 11.38 -12.94 4.86
N GLY A 115 11.57 -13.89 3.92
CA GLY A 115 10.78 -15.12 3.80
C GLY A 115 9.86 -15.25 2.58
N ILE A 116 9.94 -14.34 1.60
CA ILE A 116 8.94 -14.30 0.52
C ILE A 116 9.25 -15.24 -0.65
N PRO A 117 8.26 -15.98 -1.17
CA PRO A 117 8.41 -16.73 -2.40
C PRO A 117 8.58 -15.82 -3.63
N LYS A 118 9.63 -16.05 -4.43
CA LYS A 118 9.98 -15.27 -5.63
C LYS A 118 8.83 -15.11 -6.65
N HIS A 119 7.93 -16.09 -6.77
CA HIS A 119 6.84 -16.09 -7.76
C HIS A 119 5.67 -15.17 -7.39
N LYS A 120 5.61 -14.69 -6.15
CA LYS A 120 4.57 -13.80 -5.64
C LYS A 120 5.10 -12.37 -5.64
N LEU A 121 5.71 -11.95 -6.72
CA LEU A 121 6.47 -10.73 -6.73
C LEU A 121 6.42 -10.08 -8.10
N ILE A 122 5.81 -8.91 -8.12
CA ILE A 122 5.69 -8.09 -9.32
C ILE A 122 6.67 -6.92 -9.19
N LEU A 123 7.63 -6.84 -10.11
CA LEU A 123 8.56 -5.72 -10.19
C LEU A 123 7.90 -4.57 -10.95
N GLY A 124 7.63 -3.46 -10.25
CA GLY A 124 7.13 -2.24 -10.88
C GLY A 124 8.16 -1.64 -11.83
N MET A 125 7.74 -1.32 -13.05
CA MET A 125 8.54 -0.58 -14.04
C MET A 125 7.95 0.81 -14.21
N ALA A 126 8.74 1.84 -13.94
CA ALA A 126 8.31 3.22 -14.12
C ALA A 126 8.33 3.57 -15.63
N ALA A 127 7.14 3.69 -16.23
CA ALA A 127 6.96 4.24 -17.58
C ALA A 127 6.98 5.79 -17.59
N TYR A 128 7.63 6.39 -16.59
CA TYR A 128 7.83 7.82 -16.46
C TYR A 128 9.23 8.09 -15.92
N LEU A 129 9.70 9.32 -16.07
CA LEU A 129 11.02 9.76 -15.61
C LEU A 129 10.93 10.95 -14.67
N ARG A 130 12.00 11.18 -13.92
CA ARG A 130 12.18 12.40 -13.13
C ARG A 130 13.28 13.23 -13.77
N SER A 131 13.00 14.50 -14.00
CA SER A 131 13.93 15.45 -14.59
C SER A 131 14.13 16.65 -13.66
N PHE A 132 15.33 17.23 -13.73
CA PHE A 132 15.79 18.28 -12.83
C PHE A 132 16.39 19.44 -13.61
N LYS A 133 16.33 20.64 -13.03
CA LYS A 133 17.02 21.81 -13.54
C LYS A 133 18.40 21.92 -12.91
N LEU A 134 19.43 21.90 -13.74
CA LEU A 134 20.83 22.01 -13.30
C LEU A 134 21.13 23.39 -12.71
N ARG A 135 21.99 23.44 -11.69
CA ARG A 135 22.54 24.71 -11.18
C ARG A 135 23.54 25.31 -12.17
N ASN A 136 24.34 24.46 -12.81
CA ASN A 136 25.30 24.82 -13.84
C ASN A 136 25.08 23.92 -15.06
N THR A 137 24.75 24.50 -16.22
CA THR A 137 24.46 23.73 -17.44
C THR A 137 25.71 23.13 -18.10
N ALA A 138 26.92 23.55 -17.69
CA ALA A 138 28.16 22.92 -18.12
C ALA A 138 28.45 21.58 -17.42
N GLU A 139 27.74 21.28 -16.34
CA GLU A 139 27.92 20.06 -15.53
C GLU A 139 26.70 19.14 -15.72
N THR A 140 26.83 18.09 -16.53
CA THR A 140 25.73 17.16 -16.88
C THR A 140 25.92 15.74 -16.35
N GLY A 141 26.94 15.53 -15.51
CA GLY A 141 27.25 14.24 -14.91
C GLY A 141 26.24 13.79 -13.83
N PHE A 142 26.40 12.57 -13.35
CA PHE A 142 25.59 12.07 -12.24
C PHE A 142 25.91 12.82 -10.93
N GLY A 143 24.88 13.20 -10.18
CA GLY A 143 25.03 13.83 -8.85
C GLY A 143 25.39 15.31 -8.86
N VAL A 144 25.44 15.96 -10.03
CA VAL A 144 25.70 17.40 -10.15
C VAL A 144 24.60 18.23 -9.45
N PRO A 145 24.92 19.42 -8.90
CA PRO A 145 23.94 20.22 -8.17
C PRO A 145 22.76 20.64 -9.03
N THR A 146 21.55 20.51 -8.49
CA THR A 146 20.29 20.94 -9.12
C THR A 146 19.66 22.11 -8.35
N ILE A 147 18.86 22.93 -9.04
CA ILE A 147 18.07 24.02 -8.43
C ILE A 147 16.58 23.67 -8.27
N GLY A 148 16.15 22.51 -8.76
CA GLY A 148 14.79 22.03 -8.56
C GLY A 148 14.32 21.05 -9.65
N ALA A 149 13.01 20.80 -9.66
CA ALA A 149 12.36 20.02 -10.72
C ALA A 149 12.51 20.72 -12.08
N SER A 150 12.53 19.94 -13.17
CA SER A 150 12.48 20.52 -14.51
C SER A 150 11.10 21.14 -14.79
N THR A 151 11.03 21.95 -15.85
CA THR A 151 9.74 22.33 -16.45
C THR A 151 8.96 21.06 -16.82
N ALA A 152 7.63 21.10 -16.67
CA ALA A 152 6.75 20.03 -17.12
C ALA A 152 6.85 19.85 -18.64
N GLY A 153 6.76 18.60 -19.11
CA GLY A 153 6.64 18.30 -20.55
C GLY A 153 5.32 18.83 -21.11
N THR A 154 5.33 19.16 -22.40
CA THR A 154 4.14 19.53 -23.18
C THR A 154 3.38 18.33 -23.68
#